data_AF-A0A915CLC7-F1
#
_entry.id   AF-A0A915CLC7-F1
#
_cell.length_a   1.000
_cell.length_b   1.000
_cell.length_c   1.000
_cell.angle_alpha   90.00
_cell.angle_beta   90.00
_cell.angle_gamma   90.00
#
_symmetry.space_group_name_H-M   'P 1'
#
loop_
_entity.id
_entity.type
_entity.pdbx_description
1 polymer ?
#
loop_
_entity_poly.entity_id
_entity_poly.type
_entity_poly.pdbx_seq_one_letter_code
_entity_poly.pdbx_strand_id
1 'polypeptide(L)'
;VSIAEVIEVRGCRLGDDELLALIIVACEQLAKTPAGVFTPDHVFVHLLGDLEIKVVSPDQVSPEYVPPEIRDGNTNPDAGAVHVFCLGEVIRSAGAAESSNADIFSLLNVMTVAHVATRPSIV
;
A
#
# COMPACT_ATOMS: atom_id res chain seq x y z
N VAL A 1 2.33 15.86 1.15
CA VAL A 1 2.88 15.48 -0.18
C VAL A 1 2.53 14.03 -0.43
N SER A 2 2.08 13.64 -1.63
CA SER A 2 1.75 12.23 -1.88
C SER A 2 3.02 11.39 -2.05
N ILE A 3 2.94 10.07 -1.84
CA ILE A 3 4.08 9.18 -2.09
C ILE A 3 4.48 9.21 -3.57
N ALA A 4 3.50 9.31 -4.49
CA ALA A 4 3.77 9.48 -5.92
C ALA A 4 4.63 10.73 -6.19
N GLU A 5 4.23 11.88 -5.63
CA GLU A 5 4.97 13.15 -5.76
C GLU A 5 6.38 13.06 -5.17
N VAL A 6 6.55 12.40 -4.02
CA VAL A 6 7.86 12.22 -3.39
C VAL A 6 8.81 11.46 -4.30
N ILE A 7 8.35 10.34 -4.87
CA ILE A 7 9.17 9.50 -5.77
C ILE A 7 9.49 10.25 -7.07
N GLU A 8 8.51 10.96 -7.62
CA GLU A 8 8.68 11.76 -8.84
C GLU A 8 9.73 12.88 -8.65
N VAL A 9 9.59 13.68 -7.59
CA VAL A 9 10.47 14.82 -7.32
C VAL A 9 11.89 14.38 -6.96
N ARG A 10 12.03 13.29 -6.19
CA ARG A 10 13.35 12.75 -5.85
C ARG A 10 14.07 12.16 -7.06
N GLY A 11 13.32 11.69 -8.06
CA GLY A 11 13.88 10.92 -9.18
C GLY A 11 14.53 9.61 -8.74
N CYS A 12 14.29 9.17 -7.50
CA CYS A 12 14.80 7.94 -6.94
C CYS A 12 13.75 7.29 -6.02
N ARG A 13 13.93 6.00 -5.78
CA ARG A 13 13.10 5.21 -4.87
C ARG A 13 13.40 5.55 -3.41
N LEU A 14 12.50 5.12 -2.52
CA LEU A 14 12.72 5.18 -1.08
C LEU A 14 13.76 4.13 -0.68
N GLY A 15 14.63 4.47 0.28
CA GLY A 15 15.56 3.52 0.89
C GLY A 15 14.84 2.54 1.84
N ASP A 16 15.53 1.48 2.24
CA ASP A 16 14.96 0.43 3.10
C ASP A 16 14.37 0.99 4.42
N ASP A 17 15.08 1.92 5.06
CA ASP A 17 14.60 2.57 6.30
C ASP A 17 13.35 3.42 6.08
N GLU A 18 13.27 4.10 4.93
CA GLU A 18 12.12 4.95 4.56
C GLU A 18 10.90 4.08 4.20
N LEU A 19 11.12 2.96 3.52
CA LEU A 19 10.09 1.97 3.22
C LEU A 19 9.54 1.37 4.52
N LEU A 20 10.42 0.98 5.45
CA LEU A 20 9.99 0.44 6.74
C LEU A 20 9.21 1.47 7.56
N ALA A 21 9.67 2.72 7.61
CA ALA A 21 8.97 3.80 8.29
C ALA A 21 7.58 4.04 7.66
N LEU A 22 7.49 4.05 6.32
CA LEU A 22 6.23 4.18 5.61
C LEU A 22 5.25 3.06 5.95
N ILE A 23 5.73 1.80 5.99
CA ILE A 23 4.90 0.63 6.33
C ILE A 23 4.35 0.77 7.76
N ILE A 24 5.21 1.09 8.72
CA ILE A 24 4.82 1.20 10.14
C ILE A 24 3.74 2.27 10.31
N VAL A 25 4.00 3.48 9.81
CA VAL A 25 3.06 4.60 9.96
C VAL A 25 1.76 4.35 9.18
N ALA A 26 1.84 3.73 8.00
CA ALA A 26 0.65 3.37 7.23
C ALA A 26 -0.21 2.34 7.98
N CYS A 27 0.37 1.30 8.58
CA CYS A 27 -0.37 0.30 9.35
C CYS A 27 -1.19 0.92 10.50
N GLU A 28 -0.63 1.91 11.21
CA GLU A 28 -1.35 2.63 12.27
C GLU A 28 -2.57 3.42 11.74
N GLN A 29 -2.49 3.90 10.50
CA GLN A 29 -3.57 4.61 9.84
C GLN A 29 -4.62 3.66 9.26
N LEU A 30 -4.20 2.52 8.71
CA LEU A 30 -5.08 1.53 8.09
C LEU A 30 -6.15 1.00 9.05
N ALA A 31 -5.85 0.91 10.35
CA ALA A 31 -6.82 0.54 11.38
C ALA A 31 -8.02 1.52 11.50
N LYS A 32 -7.88 2.74 10.98
CA LYS A 32 -8.87 3.83 11.03
C LYS A 32 -9.44 4.15 9.64
N THR A 33 -8.88 3.57 8.59
CA THR A 33 -9.25 3.86 7.20
C THR A 33 -10.57 3.17 6.86
N PRO A 34 -11.55 3.88 6.28
CA PRO A 34 -12.79 3.27 5.80
C PRO A 34 -12.52 2.34 4.61
N ALA A 35 -13.44 1.42 4.31
CA ALA A 35 -13.29 0.50 3.19
C ALA A 35 -13.14 1.23 1.84
N GLY A 36 -12.20 0.79 1.03
CA GLY A 36 -11.97 1.27 -0.33
C GLY A 36 -10.58 0.86 -0.82
N VAL A 37 -10.17 1.39 -1.97
CA VAL A 37 -8.82 1.17 -2.51
C VAL A 37 -8.04 2.47 -2.55
N PHE A 38 -6.72 2.38 -2.65
CA PHE A 38 -5.85 3.55 -2.74
C PHE A 38 -4.57 3.22 -3.52
N THR A 39 -3.92 4.27 -4.03
CA THR A 39 -2.68 4.22 -4.81
C THR A 39 -1.65 5.15 -4.16
N PRO A 40 -0.40 5.22 -4.65
CA PRO A 40 0.61 6.17 -4.15
C PRO A 40 0.16 7.64 -4.18
N ASP A 41 -0.76 8.00 -5.07
CA ASP A 41 -1.34 9.36 -5.17
C ASP A 41 -2.24 9.72 -3.99
N HIS A 42 -2.74 8.70 -3.29
CA HIS A 42 -3.73 8.84 -2.24
C HIS A 42 -3.14 8.70 -0.83
N VAL A 43 -1.83 8.44 -0.74
CA VAL A 43 -1.08 8.28 0.50
C VAL A 43 -0.25 9.54 0.71
N PHE A 44 -0.64 10.36 1.68
CA PHE A 44 -0.04 11.68 1.93
C PHE A 44 0.79 11.67 3.19
N VAL A 45 2.07 12.03 3.06
CA VAL A 45 2.96 12.27 4.21
C VAL A 45 2.91 13.75 4.58
N HIS A 46 2.75 14.01 5.88
CA HIS A 46 2.69 15.35 6.47
C HIS A 46 4.01 15.71 7.19
N LEU A 47 4.15 16.99 7.54
CA LEU A 47 5.41 17.56 8.08
C LEU A 47 5.89 16.93 9.40
N LEU A 48 4.98 16.33 10.17
CA LEU A 48 5.30 15.72 11.47
C LEU A 48 5.58 14.22 11.36
N GLY A 49 5.65 13.68 10.14
CA GLY A 49 5.86 12.26 9.88
C GLY A 49 4.59 11.41 10.02
N ASP A 50 3.44 12.03 10.28
CA ASP A 50 2.14 11.39 10.18
C ASP A 50 1.70 11.23 8.72
N LEU A 51 0.76 10.32 8.52
CA LEU A 51 0.29 9.92 7.21
C LEU A 51 -1.25 10.00 7.15
N GLU A 52 -1.77 10.40 6.00
CA GLU A 52 -3.19 10.38 5.67
C GLU A 52 -3.42 9.46 4.45
N ILE A 53 -4.37 8.54 4.57
CA ILE A 53 -4.78 7.64 3.47
C ILE A 53 -6.18 8.04 3.02
N LYS A 54 -6.29 8.49 1.78
CA LYS A 54 -7.59 8.73 1.13
C LYS A 54 -7.98 7.48 0.37
N VAL A 55 -9.20 7.01 0.57
CA VAL A 55 -9.73 5.86 -0.20
C VAL A 55 -10.63 6.35 -1.31
N VAL A 56 -10.61 5.61 -2.40
CA VAL A 56 -11.40 5.82 -3.61
C VAL A 56 -12.08 4.52 -4.01
N SER A 57 -13.01 4.61 -4.97
CA SER A 57 -13.66 3.42 -5.50
C SER A 57 -12.74 2.69 -6.51
N PRO A 58 -12.89 1.37 -6.68
CA PRO A 58 -12.03 0.58 -7.59
C PRO A 58 -12.02 1.04 -9.04
N ASP A 59 -13.07 1.73 -9.50
CA ASP A 59 -13.17 2.31 -10.85
C ASP A 59 -12.36 3.60 -11.04
N GLN A 60 -11.88 4.21 -9.95
CA GLN A 60 -11.11 5.46 -9.96
C GLN A 60 -9.59 5.21 -10.01
N VAL A 61 -9.15 3.96 -10.03
CA VAL A 61 -7.73 3.58 -10.00
C VAL A 61 -7.39 2.62 -11.14
N SER A 62 -6.11 2.53 -11.49
CA SER A 62 -5.64 1.56 -12.47
C SER A 62 -5.83 0.11 -11.97
N PRO A 63 -6.10 -0.87 -12.86
CA PRO A 63 -6.37 -2.24 -12.48
C PRO A 63 -5.25 -2.95 -11.70
N GLU A 64 -4.00 -2.49 -11.79
CA GLU A 64 -2.89 -3.03 -10.99
C GLU A 64 -3.06 -2.78 -9.49
N TYR A 65 -3.72 -1.69 -9.09
CA TYR A 65 -3.96 -1.33 -7.68
C TYR A 65 -5.24 -1.93 -7.13
N VAL A 66 -6.04 -2.59 -7.97
CA VAL A 66 -7.27 -3.27 -7.54
C VAL A 66 -6.92 -4.69 -7.11
N PRO A 67 -7.18 -5.07 -5.84
CA PRO A 67 -6.95 -6.41 -5.35
C PRO A 67 -7.64 -7.48 -6.22
N PRO A 68 -7.01 -8.67 -6.40
CA PRO A 68 -7.54 -9.72 -7.27
C PRO A 68 -8.96 -10.14 -6.90
N GLU A 69 -9.29 -10.26 -5.63
CA GLU A 69 -10.61 -10.66 -5.16
C GLU A 69 -11.73 -9.70 -5.62
N ILE A 70 -11.45 -8.40 -5.72
CA ILE A 70 -12.41 -7.42 -6.24
C ILE A 70 -12.54 -7.58 -7.75
N ARG A 71 -11.42 -7.80 -8.46
CA ARG A 71 -11.41 -8.05 -9.92
C ARG A 71 -12.14 -9.34 -10.29
N ASP A 72 -12.07 -10.35 -9.43
CA ASP A 72 -12.75 -11.64 -9.57
C ASP A 72 -14.25 -11.57 -9.23
N GLY A 73 -14.76 -10.37 -8.89
CA GLY A 73 -16.17 -10.09 -8.70
C GLY A 73 -16.68 -10.19 -7.27
N ASN A 74 -15.79 -10.22 -6.25
CA ASN A 74 -16.21 -10.12 -4.87
C ASN A 74 -16.75 -8.71 -4.57
N THR A 75 -18.05 -8.62 -4.27
CA THR A 75 -18.75 -7.36 -3.98
C THR A 75 -18.65 -6.92 -2.52
N ASN A 76 -18.17 -7.78 -1.62
CA ASN A 76 -17.99 -7.48 -0.20
C ASN A 76 -16.66 -8.06 0.32
N PRO A 77 -15.52 -7.56 -0.18
CA PRO A 77 -14.20 -8.03 0.24
C PRO A 77 -13.89 -7.62 1.70
N ASP A 78 -12.98 -8.35 2.34
CA ASP A 78 -12.43 -7.95 3.63
C ASP A 78 -11.61 -6.66 3.47
N ALA A 79 -12.02 -5.58 4.14
CA ALA A 79 -11.38 -4.28 4.00
C ALA A 79 -9.92 -4.30 4.46
N GLY A 80 -9.59 -5.07 5.50
CA GLY A 80 -8.22 -5.19 5.99
C GLY A 80 -7.28 -5.80 4.95
N ALA A 81 -7.69 -6.91 4.35
CA ALA A 81 -6.92 -7.58 3.31
C ALA A 81 -6.80 -6.75 2.02
N VAL A 82 -7.83 -5.97 1.68
CA VAL A 82 -7.80 -4.99 0.58
C VAL A 82 -6.74 -3.92 0.86
N HIS A 83 -6.79 -3.32 2.06
CA HIS A 83 -5.85 -2.27 2.45
C HIS A 83 -4.41 -2.76 2.50
N VAL A 84 -4.16 -3.98 2.98
CA VAL A 84 -2.83 -4.61 2.99
C VAL A 84 -2.30 -4.79 1.57
N PHE A 85 -3.15 -5.21 0.64
CA PHE A 85 -2.78 -5.32 -0.77
C PHE A 85 -2.43 -3.94 -1.36
N CYS A 86 -3.30 -2.93 -1.15
CA CYS A 86 -3.05 -1.57 -1.65
C CYS A 86 -1.76 -0.99 -1.07
N LEU A 87 -1.48 -1.18 0.23
CA LEU A 87 -0.21 -0.75 0.83
C LEU A 87 0.98 -1.49 0.20
N GLY A 88 0.83 -2.78 -0.10
CA GLY A 88 1.81 -3.57 -0.83
C GLY A 88 2.14 -2.99 -2.21
N GLU A 89 1.13 -2.62 -2.99
CA GLU A 89 1.33 -1.94 -4.28
C GLU A 89 1.98 -0.55 -4.11
N VAL A 90 1.64 0.18 -3.05
CA VAL A 90 2.27 1.47 -2.73
C VAL A 90 3.76 1.29 -2.48
N ILE A 91 4.16 0.37 -1.60
CA ILE A 91 5.58 0.15 -1.30
C ILE A 91 6.33 -0.48 -2.48
N ARG A 92 5.65 -1.28 -3.32
CA ARG A 92 6.18 -1.76 -4.59
C ARG A 92 6.60 -0.59 -5.47
N SER A 93 5.69 0.36 -5.69
CA SER A 93 5.97 1.55 -6.50
C SER A 93 7.07 2.42 -5.91
N ALA A 94 7.18 2.43 -4.57
CA ALA A 94 8.19 3.16 -3.82
C ALA A 94 9.59 2.51 -3.85
N GLY A 95 9.74 1.29 -4.36
CA GLY A 95 11.03 0.63 -4.55
C GLY A 95 11.19 -0.74 -3.88
N ALA A 96 10.19 -1.22 -3.13
CA ALA A 96 10.32 -2.48 -2.39
C ALA A 96 10.56 -3.72 -3.28
N ALA A 97 10.14 -3.70 -4.56
CA ALA A 97 10.40 -4.78 -5.51
C ALA A 97 11.87 -4.87 -5.96
N GLU A 98 12.63 -3.78 -5.80
CA GLU A 98 14.03 -3.67 -6.19
C GLU A 98 14.97 -3.65 -4.98
N SER A 99 14.42 -3.73 -3.75
CA SER A 99 15.21 -3.73 -2.52
C SER A 99 16.07 -5.00 -2.44
N SER A 100 17.34 -4.83 -2.05
CA SER A 100 18.24 -5.93 -1.73
C SER A 100 17.96 -6.54 -0.35
N ASN A 101 17.10 -5.91 0.45
CA ASN A 101 16.69 -6.42 1.75
C ASN A 101 15.63 -7.52 1.57
N ALA A 102 16.03 -8.75 1.86
CA ALA A 102 15.18 -9.93 1.73
C ALA A 102 13.90 -9.84 2.56
N ASP A 103 13.91 -9.15 3.70
CA ASP A 103 12.76 -9.03 4.59
C ASP A 103 11.70 -8.09 3.98
N ILE A 104 12.12 -6.94 3.43
CA ILE A 104 11.22 -6.00 2.74
C ILE A 104 10.63 -6.64 1.49
N PHE A 105 11.47 -7.32 0.70
CA PHE A 105 11.04 -8.02 -0.49
C PHE A 105 10.04 -9.15 -0.16
N SER A 106 10.31 -9.92 0.90
CA SER A 106 9.41 -10.98 1.36
C SER A 106 8.09 -10.42 1.85
N LEU A 107 8.14 -9.35 2.65
CA LEU A 107 6.94 -8.68 3.17
C LEU A 107 6.06 -8.17 2.03
N LEU A 108 6.64 -7.49 1.03
CA LEU A 108 5.93 -7.07 -0.17
C LEU A 108 5.17 -8.23 -0.85
N ASN A 109 5.85 -9.37 -1.02
CA ASN A 109 5.24 -10.53 -1.69
C ASN A 109 4.08 -11.12 -0.89
N VAL A 110 4.19 -11.19 0.44
CA VAL A 110 3.12 -11.72 1.29
C VAL A 110 1.94 -10.73 1.36
N MET A 111 2.18 -9.42 1.34
CA MET A 111 1.12 -8.40 1.30
C MET A 111 0.31 -8.42 0.00
N THR A 112 0.94 -8.81 -1.11
CA THR A 112 0.37 -8.71 -2.48
C THR A 112 0.01 -10.07 -3.07
N VAL A 113 0.03 -11.13 -2.27
CA VAL A 113 -0.37 -12.47 -2.68
C VAL A 113 -1.86 -12.50 -3.07
N ALA A 114 -2.19 -13.26 -4.10
CA ALA A 114 -3.57 -13.37 -4.57
C ALA A 114 -4.50 -14.06 -3.57
N HIS A 115 -3.97 -15.00 -2.78
CA HIS A 115 -4.75 -15.73 -1.79
C HIS A 115 -4.97 -14.87 -0.53
N VAL A 116 -6.16 -14.28 -0.41
CA VAL A 116 -6.53 -13.34 0.66
C VAL A 116 -6.20 -13.86 2.07
N ALA A 117 -6.49 -15.14 2.35
CA ALA A 117 -6.28 -15.70 3.69
C ALA A 117 -4.81 -15.88 4.10
N THR A 118 -3.86 -15.67 3.19
CA THR A 118 -2.42 -15.69 3.50
C THR A 118 -1.82 -14.29 3.63
N ARG A 119 -2.59 -13.23 3.38
CA ARG A 119 -2.11 -11.86 3.61
C ARG A 119 -1.98 -11.59 5.11
N PRO A 120 -0.99 -10.80 5.55
CA PRO A 120 -0.89 -10.40 6.94
C PRO A 120 -2.11 -9.57 7.33
N SER A 121 -2.53 -9.65 8.59
CA SER A 121 -3.55 -8.79 9.14
C SER A 121 -2.93 -7.50 9.70
N ILE A 122 -3.72 -6.43 9.73
CA ILE A 122 -3.35 -5.16 10.40
C ILE A 122 -3.49 -5.30 11.94
N VAL A 123 -4.20 -6.35 12.40
CA VAL A 123 -4.55 -6.61 13.81
C VAL A 123 -4.09 -8.01 14.22
#